data_AF-A0AAE2CBQ5-F1
#
_entry.id   AF-A0AAE2CBQ5-F1
#
_cell.length_a   1.000
_cell.length_b   1.000
_cell.length_c   1.000
_cell.angle_alpha   90.00
_cell.angle_beta   90.00
_cell.angle_gamma   90.00
#
_symmetry.space_group_name_H-M   'P 1'
#
loop_
_entity.id
_entity.type
_entity.pdbx_description
1 polymer ?
#
loop_
_entity_poly.entity_id
_entity_poly.type
_entity_poly.pdbx_seq_one_letter_code
_entity_poly.pdbx_strand_id
1 'polypeptide(L)'
;MELMSVNKRIRNIAILLAVALILVTVIRLYYPVPSYSSVASYRSSSGIAPASYHAGDVEITDDQEKCDIFAGEWVPNPEGPYYTNKTCWAIHEHQNCMKYGRPDSGFMKWRWKPDGCDLPVFNPYQFLDMVRGKSLAFVGDSVGRNQMQSMICLLSRVEYPIDVSPTSDERFKRWKYESYNFTFGYFWSPFLVRSGSRDSDGPMHTGLFNLYLDEFDESWTTQIDDFDYVIINAGHWFTRTAVYYENGHIVGCRFCQLPNMTDLPMTYAYRRVFRTAFKAINGRENFKGVTFLRTFAPSHFENGLWNQGGNCLRQRPFRSNETLLEGLNLDLYMIQVEEFRAAQREEKKKFRLLDTTQAMLLRPDGHPSRYGHWPNENVTLYNDCVHWCLPGPIDSWADFLLHMIKMEARRTYKEKLLQHQKKMQ
;
A
#
# COMPACT_ATOMS: atom_id res chain seq x y z
N MET A 1 -40.99 52.28 32.96
CA MET A 1 -40.12 51.54 33.90
C MET A 1 -39.22 50.50 33.20
N GLU A 2 -39.56 50.03 32.00
CA GLU A 2 -38.75 49.05 31.24
C GLU A 2 -37.49 49.62 30.57
N LEU A 3 -37.49 50.86 30.07
CA LEU A 3 -36.32 51.48 29.42
C LEU A 3 -35.10 51.65 30.36
N MET A 4 -35.32 51.82 31.67
CA MET A 4 -34.24 51.91 32.65
C MET A 4 -33.59 50.55 32.96
N SER A 5 -34.32 49.45 32.77
CA SER A 5 -33.84 48.08 33.00
C SER A 5 -32.89 47.61 31.90
N VAL A 6 -33.22 47.93 30.64
CA VAL A 6 -32.40 47.60 29.46
C VAL A 6 -31.05 48.32 29.51
N ASN A 7 -31.05 49.61 29.88
CA ASN A 7 -29.81 50.40 29.97
C ASN A 7 -28.88 49.88 31.09
N LYS A 8 -29.45 49.36 32.19
CA LYS A 8 -28.67 48.73 33.28
C LYS A 8 -28.05 47.40 32.85
N ARG A 9 -28.76 46.60 32.04
CA ARG A 9 -28.22 45.34 31.48
C ARG A 9 -27.09 45.60 30.49
N ILE A 10 -27.25 46.55 29.58
CA ILE A 10 -26.21 46.91 28.59
C ILE A 10 -24.95 47.41 29.31
N ARG A 11 -25.11 48.27 30.32
CA ARG A 11 -23.99 48.76 31.14
C ARG A 11 -23.27 47.63 31.87
N ASN A 12 -24.01 46.65 32.43
CA ASN A 12 -23.40 45.52 33.12
C ASN A 12 -22.64 44.59 32.15
N ILE A 13 -23.16 44.38 30.94
CA ILE A 13 -22.47 43.59 29.90
C ILE A 13 -21.19 44.31 29.45
N ALA A 14 -21.24 45.63 29.23
CA ALA A 14 -20.07 46.41 28.87
C ALA A 14 -18.97 46.36 29.94
N ILE A 15 -19.35 46.43 31.23
CA ILE A 15 -18.42 46.30 32.36
C ILE A 15 -17.80 44.89 32.39
N LEU A 16 -18.60 43.84 32.20
CA LEU A 16 -18.09 42.46 32.16
C LEU A 16 -17.09 42.23 31.02
N LEU A 17 -17.38 42.77 29.84
CA LEU A 17 -16.47 42.68 28.68
C LEU A 17 -15.17 43.45 28.92
N ALA A 18 -15.24 44.64 29.53
CA ALA A 18 -14.06 45.41 29.89
C ALA A 18 -13.19 44.68 30.92
N VAL A 19 -13.80 44.10 31.96
CA VAL A 19 -13.09 43.30 32.97
C VAL A 19 -12.46 42.05 32.35
N ALA A 20 -13.16 41.37 31.44
CA ALA A 20 -12.61 40.20 30.74
C ALA A 20 -11.41 40.57 29.86
N LEU A 21 -11.47 41.68 29.13
CA LEU A 21 -10.35 42.20 28.32
C LEU A 21 -9.14 42.56 29.19
N ILE A 22 -9.36 43.20 30.34
CA ILE A 22 -8.29 43.52 31.29
C ILE A 22 -7.67 42.25 31.88
N LEU A 23 -8.49 41.25 32.21
CA LEU A 23 -7.97 39.97 32.70
C LEU A 23 -7.13 39.25 31.64
N VAL A 24 -7.55 39.24 30.37
CA VAL A 24 -6.78 38.61 29.29
C VAL A 24 -5.44 39.32 29.05
N THR A 25 -5.41 40.66 29.12
CA THR A 25 -4.16 41.42 28.94
C THR A 25 -3.22 41.28 30.14
N VAL A 26 -3.75 41.27 31.37
CA VAL A 26 -2.95 41.06 32.59
C VAL A 26 -2.43 39.62 32.67
N ILE A 27 -3.24 38.61 32.31
CA ILE A 27 -2.80 37.21 32.25
C ILE A 27 -1.69 37.05 31.21
N ARG A 28 -1.75 37.72 30.05
CA ARG A 28 -0.67 37.73 29.04
C ARG A 28 0.63 38.35 29.56
N LEU A 29 0.56 39.31 30.49
CA LEU A 29 1.73 39.98 31.09
C LEU A 29 2.40 39.12 32.17
N TYR A 30 1.62 38.38 32.97
CA TYR A 30 2.14 37.52 34.05
C TYR A 30 2.45 36.09 33.58
N TYR A 31 1.79 35.62 32.53
CA TYR A 31 2.00 34.32 31.89
C TYR A 31 2.25 34.53 30.39
N PRO A 32 3.47 34.94 29.99
CA PRO A 32 3.82 34.99 28.57
C PRO A 32 3.62 33.59 27.99
N VAL A 33 2.66 33.47 27.06
CA VAL A 33 2.49 32.27 26.24
C VAL A 33 3.85 32.01 25.60
N PRO A 34 4.46 30.83 25.78
CA PRO A 34 5.72 30.54 25.13
C PRO A 34 5.51 30.67 23.62
N SER A 35 6.13 31.66 22.99
CA SER A 35 6.35 31.62 21.57
C SER A 35 7.21 30.39 21.31
N TYR A 36 6.62 29.29 20.86
CA TYR A 36 7.34 28.16 20.31
C TYR A 36 7.97 28.60 18.98
N SER A 37 9.02 29.41 19.10
CA SER A 37 10.06 29.57 18.10
C SER A 37 11.18 28.61 18.49
N SER A 38 10.92 27.32 18.33
CA SER A 38 11.97 26.29 18.40
C SER A 38 11.92 25.47 17.12
N VAL A 39 12.42 26.08 16.05
CA VAL A 39 13.16 25.32 15.05
C VAL A 39 14.33 24.69 15.80
N ALA A 40 14.13 23.49 16.32
CA ALA A 40 15.20 22.67 16.83
C ALA A 40 16.06 22.31 15.61
N SER A 41 17.13 23.08 15.41
CA SER A 41 18.23 22.72 14.53
C SER A 41 18.79 21.39 15.02
N TYR A 42 18.37 20.29 14.40
CA TYR A 42 19.03 19.00 14.52
C TYR A 42 20.46 19.18 14.01
N ARG A 43 21.41 19.31 14.95
CA ARG A 43 22.83 19.13 14.65
C ARG A 43 23.04 17.64 14.38
N SER A 44 23.00 17.28 13.10
CA SER A 44 23.56 16.01 12.63
C SER A 44 25.08 16.09 12.80
N SER A 45 25.58 15.50 13.88
CA SER A 45 27.00 15.22 14.07
C SER A 45 27.19 13.71 13.99
N SER A 46 27.37 13.21 12.78
CA SER A 46 28.23 12.06 12.48
C SER A 46 28.41 12.00 10.97
N GLY A 47 29.64 12.25 10.53
CA GLY A 47 30.02 12.22 9.14
C GLY A 47 29.95 10.81 8.58
N ILE A 48 28.94 10.56 7.77
CA ILE A 48 29.04 9.76 6.54
C ILE A 48 28.17 10.51 5.54
N ALA A 49 28.78 11.01 4.46
CA ALA A 49 28.03 11.66 3.39
C ALA A 49 26.96 10.67 2.88
N PRO A 50 25.66 11.04 2.84
CA PRO A 50 24.69 10.21 2.15
C PRO A 50 25.06 10.26 0.67
N ALA A 51 25.42 9.13 0.10
CA ALA A 51 25.48 9.00 -1.35
C ALA A 51 24.11 9.42 -1.89
N SER A 52 24.10 10.40 -2.79
CA SER A 52 22.93 10.85 -3.51
C SER A 52 22.51 9.74 -4.47
N TYR A 53 21.73 8.78 -3.99
CA TYR A 53 21.11 7.78 -4.85
C TYR A 53 19.94 8.44 -5.56
N HIS A 54 20.10 8.78 -6.84
CA HIS A 54 18.96 9.12 -7.66
C HIS A 54 18.21 7.82 -7.97
N ALA A 55 16.87 7.84 -7.91
CA ALA A 55 16.06 6.68 -8.28
C ALA A 55 16.34 6.16 -9.71
N GLY A 56 16.98 6.98 -10.56
CA GLY A 56 17.47 6.58 -11.89
C GLY A 56 18.77 5.77 -11.90
N ASP A 57 19.48 5.64 -10.78
CA ASP A 57 20.75 4.89 -10.70
C ASP A 57 20.57 3.39 -10.44
N VAL A 58 19.32 2.94 -10.22
CA VAL A 58 18.99 1.52 -10.11
C VAL A 58 18.41 1.06 -11.44
N GLU A 59 19.29 0.74 -12.39
CA GLU A 59 18.88 0.04 -13.61
C GLU A 59 18.30 -1.33 -13.23
N ILE A 60 16.97 -1.46 -13.32
CA ILE A 60 16.29 -2.76 -13.21
C ILE A 60 16.40 -3.43 -14.58
N THR A 61 17.57 -3.99 -14.91
CA THR A 61 17.68 -4.83 -16.09
C THR A 61 17.15 -6.22 -15.76
N ASP A 62 15.99 -6.56 -16.32
CA ASP A 62 15.69 -7.94 -16.66
C ASP A 62 16.40 -8.17 -18.00
N ASP A 63 17.58 -8.81 -17.96
CA ASP A 63 18.56 -8.95 -19.05
C ASP A 63 18.04 -9.67 -20.32
N GLN A 64 16.72 -9.74 -20.54
CA GLN A 64 16.10 -10.24 -21.77
C GLN A 64 14.99 -9.35 -22.36
N GLU A 65 14.71 -8.16 -21.81
CA GLU A 65 13.60 -7.32 -22.30
C GLU A 65 14.08 -5.92 -22.71
N LYS A 66 13.84 -5.55 -23.97
CA LYS A 66 14.27 -4.27 -24.57
C LYS A 66 13.54 -3.04 -24.00
N CYS A 67 12.60 -3.23 -23.07
CA CYS A 67 11.74 -2.17 -22.54
C CYS A 67 11.44 -2.42 -21.06
N ASP A 68 11.71 -1.42 -20.23
CA ASP A 68 11.19 -1.36 -18.88
C ASP A 68 9.72 -0.93 -18.93
N ILE A 69 8.82 -1.83 -18.54
CA ILE A 69 7.37 -1.55 -18.53
C ILE A 69 6.95 -0.69 -17.34
N PHE A 70 7.82 -0.49 -16.34
CA PHE A 70 7.51 0.21 -15.09
C PHE A 70 7.88 1.70 -15.13
N ALA A 71 8.67 2.12 -16.13
CA ALA A 71 9.04 3.50 -16.41
C ALA A 71 8.23 4.07 -17.60
N GLY A 72 7.63 5.25 -17.41
CA GLY A 72 6.73 5.84 -18.39
C GLY A 72 5.82 6.95 -17.86
N GLU A 73 4.71 7.15 -18.55
CA GLU A 73 3.77 8.25 -18.31
C GLU A 73 2.32 7.77 -18.32
N TRP A 74 1.47 8.48 -17.58
CA TRP A 74 0.02 8.32 -17.69
C TRP A 74 -0.50 9.07 -18.92
N VAL A 75 -1.26 8.36 -19.75
CA VAL A 75 -1.90 8.91 -20.94
C VAL A 75 -3.43 8.71 -20.87
N PRO A 76 -4.23 9.59 -21.49
CA PRO A 76 -5.67 9.44 -21.51
C PRO A 76 -6.10 8.10 -22.09
N ASN A 77 -7.12 7.50 -21.48
CA ASN A 77 -7.76 6.27 -21.92
C ASN A 77 -9.29 6.44 -21.88
N PRO A 78 -9.92 6.83 -23.00
CA PRO A 78 -11.36 7.05 -23.03
C PRO A 78 -12.18 5.75 -22.86
N GLU A 79 -11.60 4.59 -23.14
CA GLU A 79 -12.26 3.27 -23.14
C GLU A 79 -12.54 2.71 -21.74
N GLY A 80 -11.74 3.08 -20.73
CA GLY A 80 -12.02 2.71 -19.33
C GLY A 80 -13.21 3.47 -18.74
N PRO A 81 -13.73 3.14 -17.54
CA PRO A 81 -13.41 1.94 -16.77
C PRO A 81 -14.06 0.69 -17.36
N TYR A 82 -13.56 -0.48 -16.98
CA TYR A 82 -14.02 -1.78 -17.52
C TYR A 82 -15.06 -2.49 -16.66
N TYR A 83 -15.39 -1.92 -15.51
CA TYR A 83 -16.44 -2.33 -14.59
C TYR A 83 -16.94 -1.10 -13.83
N THR A 84 -18.00 -1.25 -13.04
CA THR A 84 -18.59 -0.19 -12.21
C THR A 84 -18.93 -0.74 -10.83
N ASN A 85 -19.32 0.14 -9.93
CA ASN A 85 -19.87 -0.23 -8.62
C ASN A 85 -21.14 -1.09 -8.66
N LYS A 86 -21.81 -1.18 -9.82
CA LYS A 86 -22.98 -2.04 -10.03
C LYS A 86 -22.64 -3.40 -10.63
N THR A 87 -21.48 -3.52 -11.28
CA THR A 87 -21.08 -4.72 -12.03
C THR A 87 -19.96 -5.50 -11.35
N CYS A 88 -19.58 -5.14 -10.13
CA CYS A 88 -18.64 -5.92 -9.33
C CYS A 88 -19.00 -5.84 -7.85
N TRP A 89 -19.22 -7.00 -7.22
CA TRP A 89 -19.52 -7.09 -5.79
C TRP A 89 -18.27 -6.99 -4.91
N ALA A 90 -17.08 -7.22 -5.45
CA ALA A 90 -15.84 -7.31 -4.68
C ALA A 90 -15.28 -5.94 -4.25
N ILE A 91 -15.83 -4.83 -4.76
CA ILE A 91 -15.40 -3.48 -4.39
C ILE A 91 -15.73 -3.25 -2.92
N HIS A 92 -14.70 -3.02 -2.09
CA HIS A 92 -14.92 -2.67 -0.69
C HIS A 92 -15.59 -1.30 -0.58
N GLU A 93 -16.45 -1.11 0.42
CA GLU A 93 -17.14 0.15 0.69
C GLU A 93 -16.22 1.39 0.65
N HIS A 94 -15.13 1.45 1.42
CA HIS A 94 -14.20 2.60 1.40
C HIS A 94 -13.47 2.85 0.07
N GLN A 95 -13.53 1.93 -0.89
CA GLN A 95 -12.97 2.07 -2.24
C GLN A 95 -14.07 2.43 -3.26
N ASN A 96 -15.35 2.36 -2.89
CA ASN A 96 -16.49 2.55 -3.77
C ASN A 96 -16.84 4.04 -3.92
N CYS A 97 -15.91 4.80 -4.49
CA CYS A 97 -16.01 6.26 -4.57
C CYS A 97 -17.28 6.77 -5.23
N MET A 98 -17.74 6.06 -6.27
CA MET A 98 -18.96 6.44 -6.99
C MET A 98 -20.23 6.18 -6.16
N LYS A 99 -20.25 5.15 -5.29
CA LYS A 99 -21.38 4.92 -4.38
C LYS A 99 -21.52 6.06 -3.38
N TYR A 100 -20.41 6.57 -2.87
CA TYR A 100 -20.37 7.66 -1.89
C TYR A 100 -20.35 9.07 -2.51
N GLY A 101 -20.75 9.18 -3.77
CA GLY A 101 -21.05 10.47 -4.39
C GLY A 101 -19.83 11.29 -4.83
N ARG A 102 -18.70 10.64 -5.13
CA ARG A 102 -17.57 11.32 -5.77
C ARG A 102 -18.02 11.95 -7.10
N PRO A 103 -17.86 13.28 -7.28
CA PRO A 103 -18.43 13.97 -8.43
C PRO A 103 -17.58 13.85 -9.70
N ASP A 104 -16.27 13.72 -9.56
CA ASP A 104 -15.33 13.59 -10.68
C ASP A 104 -15.12 12.12 -11.06
N SER A 105 -15.00 11.85 -12.36
CA SER A 105 -14.78 10.50 -12.93
C SER A 105 -13.53 10.41 -13.80
N GLY A 106 -12.83 11.54 -14.02
CA GLY A 106 -11.66 11.63 -14.90
C GLY A 106 -10.50 10.74 -14.45
N PHE A 107 -10.38 10.46 -13.16
CA PHE A 107 -9.34 9.58 -12.61
C PHE A 107 -9.43 8.13 -13.15
N MET A 108 -10.59 7.69 -13.64
CA MET A 108 -10.76 6.36 -14.25
C MET A 108 -10.33 6.30 -15.73
N LYS A 109 -10.03 7.45 -16.35
CA LYS A 109 -9.81 7.60 -17.80
C LYS A 109 -8.33 7.71 -18.15
N TRP A 110 -7.49 6.90 -17.51
CA TRP A 110 -6.04 6.90 -17.69
C TRP A 110 -5.52 5.47 -17.89
N ARG A 111 -4.47 5.33 -18.69
CA ARG A 111 -3.68 4.09 -18.79
C ARG A 111 -2.19 4.43 -18.70
N TRP A 112 -1.42 3.48 -18.22
CA TRP A 112 0.03 3.58 -18.22
C TRP A 112 0.58 3.36 -19.63
N LYS A 113 1.56 4.17 -20.02
CA LYS A 113 2.32 4.00 -21.27
C LYS A 113 3.81 4.00 -20.96
N PRO A 114 4.51 2.86 -21.09
CA PRO A 114 5.96 2.82 -20.96
C PRO A 114 6.66 3.68 -22.01
N ASP A 115 7.87 4.16 -21.71
CA ASP A 115 8.61 5.03 -22.62
C ASP A 115 9.12 4.29 -23.88
N GLY A 116 9.55 3.04 -23.71
CA GLY A 116 10.20 2.24 -24.76
C GLY A 116 9.29 1.26 -25.51
N CYS A 117 8.03 1.10 -25.09
CA CYS A 117 7.12 0.11 -25.67
C CYS A 117 5.66 0.37 -25.32
N ASP A 118 4.77 -0.43 -25.93
CA ASP A 118 3.37 -0.46 -25.55
C ASP A 118 3.11 -1.54 -24.49
N LEU A 119 2.37 -1.16 -23.45
CA LEU A 119 1.74 -2.07 -22.50
C LEU A 119 0.25 -2.17 -22.86
N PRO A 120 -0.22 -3.30 -23.39
CA PRO A 120 -1.63 -3.47 -23.71
C PRO A 120 -2.50 -3.46 -22.45
N VAL A 121 -3.69 -2.88 -22.57
CA VAL A 121 -4.74 -2.96 -21.56
C VAL A 121 -5.06 -4.42 -21.23
N PHE A 122 -5.34 -4.68 -19.95
CA PHE A 122 -5.69 -5.97 -19.42
C PHE A 122 -6.86 -6.61 -20.16
N ASN A 123 -6.60 -7.79 -20.72
CA ASN A 123 -7.60 -8.65 -21.31
C ASN A 123 -7.91 -9.80 -20.35
N PRO A 124 -9.12 -9.85 -19.74
CA PRO A 124 -9.45 -10.85 -18.74
C PRO A 124 -9.54 -12.27 -19.32
N TYR A 125 -9.99 -12.44 -20.57
CA TYR A 125 -10.00 -13.76 -21.24
C TYR A 125 -8.58 -14.29 -21.41
N GLN A 126 -7.68 -13.43 -21.90
CA GLN A 126 -6.29 -13.79 -22.08
C GLN A 126 -5.61 -14.12 -20.75
N PHE A 127 -5.89 -13.34 -19.70
CA PHE A 127 -5.36 -13.62 -18.37
C PHE A 127 -5.79 -15.02 -17.91
N LEU A 128 -7.10 -15.27 -17.89
CA LEU A 128 -7.68 -16.53 -17.43
C LEU A 128 -7.18 -17.74 -18.23
N ASP A 129 -6.99 -17.60 -19.55
CA ASP A 129 -6.39 -18.67 -20.36
C ASP A 129 -4.91 -18.94 -20.00
N MET A 130 -4.13 -17.91 -19.69
CA MET A 130 -2.73 -18.10 -19.28
C MET A 130 -2.57 -18.70 -17.89
N VAL A 131 -3.56 -18.47 -17.01
CA VAL A 131 -3.60 -19.04 -15.66
C VAL A 131 -4.53 -20.25 -15.55
N ARG A 132 -4.96 -20.81 -16.69
CA ARG A 132 -5.78 -22.03 -16.72
C ARG A 132 -5.07 -23.19 -16.03
N GLY A 133 -5.77 -23.83 -15.09
CA GLY A 133 -5.24 -24.92 -14.29
C GLY A 133 -4.14 -24.52 -13.31
N LYS A 134 -3.98 -23.21 -13.03
CA LYS A 134 -2.97 -22.66 -12.13
C LYS A 134 -3.59 -22.04 -10.88
N SER A 135 -2.72 -21.56 -10.00
CA SER A 135 -3.10 -20.87 -8.78
C SER A 135 -2.30 -19.57 -8.57
N LEU A 136 -2.97 -18.52 -8.07
CA LEU A 136 -2.34 -17.24 -7.73
C LEU A 136 -2.80 -16.77 -6.35
N ALA A 137 -1.88 -16.38 -5.47
CA ALA A 137 -2.18 -15.82 -4.15
C ALA A 137 -1.72 -14.37 -4.01
N PHE A 138 -2.54 -13.54 -3.37
CA PHE A 138 -2.15 -12.25 -2.81
C PHE A 138 -1.82 -12.40 -1.32
N VAL A 139 -0.66 -11.90 -0.90
CA VAL A 139 -0.21 -11.90 0.50
C VAL A 139 0.20 -10.49 0.90
N GLY A 140 -0.42 -9.93 1.94
CA GLY A 140 0.01 -8.63 2.42
C GLY A 140 -1.02 -7.80 3.15
N ASP A 141 -0.89 -6.49 2.97
CA ASP A 141 -1.70 -5.47 3.64
C ASP A 141 -2.98 -5.07 2.87
N SER A 142 -3.64 -4.01 3.34
CA SER A 142 -4.91 -3.53 2.78
C SER A 142 -4.81 -2.99 1.35
N VAL A 143 -3.63 -2.58 0.90
CA VAL A 143 -3.40 -2.20 -0.51
C VAL A 143 -3.23 -3.45 -1.38
N GLY A 144 -2.69 -4.54 -0.83
CA GLY A 144 -2.73 -5.87 -1.46
C GLY A 144 -4.16 -6.38 -1.65
N ARG A 145 -4.99 -6.22 -0.62
CA ARG A 145 -6.44 -6.50 -0.72
C ARG A 145 -7.10 -5.64 -1.80
N ASN A 146 -6.74 -4.36 -1.90
CA ASN A 146 -7.25 -3.46 -2.94
C ASN A 146 -6.93 -3.96 -4.36
N GLN A 147 -5.70 -4.47 -4.57
CA GLN A 147 -5.30 -5.12 -5.84
C GLN A 147 -6.10 -6.38 -6.13
N MET A 148 -6.26 -7.23 -5.11
CA MET A 148 -7.02 -8.47 -5.20
C MET A 148 -8.47 -8.19 -5.61
N GLN A 149 -9.10 -7.18 -5.00
CA GLN A 149 -10.48 -6.77 -5.31
C GLN A 149 -10.61 -6.22 -6.73
N SER A 150 -9.68 -5.37 -7.16
CA SER A 150 -9.60 -4.89 -8.56
C SER A 150 -9.51 -6.06 -9.54
N MET A 151 -8.64 -7.06 -9.27
CA MET A 151 -8.50 -8.23 -10.13
C MET A 151 -9.80 -9.03 -10.24
N ILE A 152 -10.51 -9.28 -9.14
CA ILE A 152 -11.84 -9.95 -9.19
C ILE A 152 -12.81 -9.15 -10.07
N CYS A 153 -12.83 -7.83 -9.95
CA CYS A 153 -13.70 -6.97 -10.76
C CYS A 153 -13.32 -6.92 -12.24
N LEU A 154 -12.04 -6.98 -12.58
CA LEU A 154 -11.59 -7.06 -13.97
C LEU A 154 -11.96 -8.41 -14.59
N LEU A 155 -11.84 -9.49 -13.82
CA LEU A 155 -12.16 -10.86 -14.26
C LEU A 155 -13.66 -11.12 -14.34
N SER A 156 -14.49 -10.41 -13.59
CA SER A 156 -15.96 -10.56 -13.62
C SER A 156 -16.59 -10.24 -14.98
N ARG A 157 -15.85 -9.59 -15.87
CA ARG A 157 -16.22 -9.40 -17.29
C ARG A 157 -16.31 -10.71 -18.08
N VAL A 158 -15.72 -11.78 -17.54
CA VAL A 158 -15.68 -13.13 -18.14
C VAL A 158 -16.44 -14.11 -17.27
N GLU A 159 -16.05 -14.22 -16.00
CA GLU A 159 -16.60 -15.20 -15.06
C GLU A 159 -16.49 -14.64 -13.64
N TYR A 160 -17.50 -14.90 -12.80
CA TYR A 160 -17.38 -14.66 -11.37
C TYR A 160 -16.82 -15.91 -10.70
N PRO A 161 -15.88 -15.76 -9.75
CA PRO A 161 -15.42 -16.90 -8.99
C PRO A 161 -16.46 -17.37 -7.97
N ILE A 162 -16.38 -18.64 -7.61
CA ILE A 162 -17.05 -19.20 -6.43
C ILE A 162 -16.10 -19.24 -5.23
N ASP A 163 -16.63 -19.01 -4.02
CA ASP A 163 -15.86 -19.16 -2.77
C ASP A 163 -15.66 -20.65 -2.47
N VAL A 164 -14.41 -21.07 -2.37
CA VAL A 164 -13.98 -22.44 -2.04
C VAL A 164 -13.08 -22.45 -0.80
N SER A 165 -13.21 -21.42 0.05
CA SER A 165 -12.38 -21.25 1.23
C SER A 165 -12.60 -22.41 2.21
N PRO A 166 -11.53 -22.95 2.82
CA PRO A 166 -11.65 -24.01 3.82
C PRO A 166 -12.16 -23.50 5.18
N THR A 167 -12.27 -22.17 5.33
CA THR A 167 -12.64 -21.47 6.56
C THR A 167 -13.56 -20.29 6.23
N SER A 168 -14.36 -19.85 7.20
CA SER A 168 -15.15 -18.62 7.12
C SER A 168 -14.35 -17.36 7.48
N ASP A 169 -13.05 -17.48 7.77
CA ASP A 169 -12.20 -16.34 8.08
C ASP A 169 -11.94 -15.49 6.83
N GLU A 170 -12.51 -14.28 6.80
CA GLU A 170 -12.35 -13.31 5.70
C GLU A 170 -10.90 -12.84 5.48
N ARG A 171 -9.99 -13.16 6.41
CA ARG A 171 -8.54 -12.93 6.26
C ARG A 171 -7.86 -13.96 5.36
N PHE A 172 -8.49 -15.11 5.13
CA PHE A 172 -7.92 -16.23 4.37
C PHE A 172 -8.97 -16.77 3.41
N LYS A 173 -8.96 -16.25 2.18
CA LYS A 173 -9.95 -16.60 1.16
C LYS A 173 -9.33 -17.37 0.00
N ARG A 174 -10.11 -18.29 -0.55
CA ARG A 174 -9.83 -18.99 -1.81
C ARG A 174 -11.07 -18.96 -2.69
N TRP A 175 -10.83 -18.62 -3.93
CA TRP A 175 -11.84 -18.50 -4.97
C TRP A 175 -11.47 -19.39 -6.15
N LYS A 176 -12.48 -19.93 -6.84
CA LYS A 176 -12.26 -20.74 -8.03
C LYS A 176 -13.03 -20.18 -9.21
N TYR A 177 -12.31 -19.94 -10.31
CA TYR A 177 -12.88 -19.68 -11.64
C TYR A 177 -13.02 -21.04 -12.33
N GLU A 178 -14.22 -21.62 -12.24
CA GLU A 178 -14.46 -23.03 -12.55
C GLU A 178 -14.15 -23.36 -14.01
N SER A 179 -14.56 -22.49 -14.94
CA SER A 179 -14.36 -22.66 -16.39
C SER A 179 -12.88 -22.71 -16.78
N TYR A 180 -12.00 -22.17 -15.93
CA TYR A 180 -10.56 -22.10 -16.14
C TYR A 180 -9.78 -23.03 -15.20
N ASN A 181 -10.44 -23.67 -14.23
CA ASN A 181 -9.78 -24.37 -13.12
C ASN A 181 -8.67 -23.52 -12.50
N PHE A 182 -8.91 -22.21 -12.37
CA PHE A 182 -7.97 -21.25 -11.82
C PHE A 182 -8.33 -20.95 -10.37
N THR A 183 -7.37 -21.14 -9.47
CA THR A 183 -7.53 -20.86 -8.03
C THR A 183 -6.92 -19.52 -7.68
N PHE A 184 -7.68 -18.68 -6.99
CA PHE A 184 -7.30 -17.34 -6.62
C PHE A 184 -7.34 -17.20 -5.09
N GLY A 185 -6.21 -16.92 -4.45
CA GLY A 185 -6.04 -16.89 -3.01
C GLY A 185 -5.77 -15.49 -2.46
N TYR A 186 -6.18 -15.26 -1.22
CA TYR A 186 -5.88 -14.06 -0.47
C TYR A 186 -5.54 -14.41 0.98
N PHE A 187 -4.36 -13.98 1.41
CA PHE A 187 -3.82 -14.22 2.75
C PHE A 187 -3.44 -12.89 3.39
N TRP A 188 -4.22 -12.48 4.38
CA TRP A 188 -3.98 -11.25 5.14
C TRP A 188 -2.78 -11.43 6.07
N SER A 189 -1.69 -10.74 5.74
CA SER A 189 -0.49 -10.67 6.58
C SER A 189 0.15 -9.29 6.40
N PRO A 190 -0.41 -8.24 7.03
CA PRO A 190 -0.04 -6.85 6.75
C PRO A 190 1.41 -6.51 7.09
N PHE A 191 2.04 -7.32 7.95
CA PHE A 191 3.45 -7.22 8.31
C PHE A 191 4.30 -8.38 7.78
N LEU A 192 3.73 -9.38 7.08
CA LEU A 192 4.40 -10.59 6.55
C LEU A 192 5.07 -11.52 7.59
N VAL A 193 5.38 -11.03 8.78
CA VAL A 193 5.95 -11.74 9.93
C VAL A 193 4.89 -12.01 10.99
N ARG A 194 5.18 -12.94 11.91
CA ARG A 194 4.33 -13.19 13.06
C ARG A 194 4.06 -11.87 13.77
N SER A 195 2.78 -11.58 13.95
CA SER A 195 2.33 -10.35 14.56
C SER A 195 0.99 -10.54 15.25
N GLY A 196 0.68 -9.66 16.20
CA GLY A 196 -0.58 -9.70 16.91
C GLY A 196 -0.91 -8.35 17.52
N SER A 197 -2.20 -8.00 17.54
CA SER A 197 -2.66 -6.88 18.35
C SER A 197 -2.39 -7.22 19.80
N ARG A 198 -1.68 -6.34 20.52
CA ARG A 198 -1.38 -6.56 21.94
C ARG A 198 -2.61 -6.35 22.82
N ASP A 199 -3.59 -5.58 22.32
CA ASP A 199 -4.76 -5.16 23.07
C ASP A 199 -6.01 -5.15 22.16
N SER A 200 -6.40 -6.33 21.64
CA SER A 200 -7.62 -6.48 20.83
C SER A 200 -8.88 -6.16 21.63
N ASP A 201 -8.89 -6.51 22.91
CA ASP A 201 -10.06 -6.50 23.79
C ASP A 201 -9.95 -5.49 24.95
N GLY A 202 -8.86 -4.71 25.00
CA GLY A 202 -8.66 -3.71 26.03
C GLY A 202 -9.43 -2.41 25.79
N PRO A 203 -9.80 -1.70 26.87
CA PRO A 203 -10.69 -0.53 26.81
C PRO A 203 -10.12 0.67 26.03
N MET A 204 -8.84 0.65 25.69
CA MET A 204 -8.16 1.75 24.99
C MET A 204 -8.02 1.54 23.47
N HIS A 205 -8.24 0.32 22.94
CA HIS A 205 -8.00 -0.04 21.53
C HIS A 205 -6.75 0.65 20.95
N THR A 206 -5.63 0.56 21.67
CA THR A 206 -4.44 1.42 21.45
C THR A 206 -3.83 1.30 20.05
N GLY A 207 -4.19 0.25 19.30
CA GLY A 207 -3.60 -0.04 17.99
C GLY A 207 -2.15 -0.46 18.09
N LEU A 208 -1.69 -0.93 19.26
CA LEU A 208 -0.34 -1.40 19.51
C LEU A 208 -0.18 -2.86 19.02
N PHE A 209 0.79 -3.07 18.15
CA PHE A 209 1.12 -4.40 17.61
C PHE A 209 2.41 -4.94 18.20
N ASN A 210 2.50 -6.25 18.43
CA ASN A 210 3.77 -6.95 18.59
C ASN A 210 4.20 -7.47 17.21
N LEU A 211 5.43 -7.17 16.79
CA LEU A 211 6.03 -7.67 15.55
C LEU A 211 7.28 -8.48 15.91
N TYR A 212 7.31 -9.75 15.49
CA TYR A 212 8.45 -10.65 15.68
C TYR A 212 9.29 -10.65 14.41
N LEU A 213 10.33 -9.80 14.37
CA LEU A 213 11.00 -9.40 13.14
C LEU A 213 11.81 -10.53 12.48
N ASP A 214 12.12 -11.58 13.22
CA ASP A 214 12.87 -12.78 12.81
C ASP A 214 12.00 -14.04 12.71
N GLU A 215 10.67 -13.91 12.85
CA GLU A 215 9.72 -15.02 12.77
C GLU A 215 8.71 -14.79 11.64
N PHE A 216 8.71 -15.62 10.60
CA PHE A 216 7.74 -15.47 9.52
C PHE A 216 6.32 -15.84 9.97
N ASP A 217 5.31 -15.29 9.28
CA ASP A 217 3.92 -15.62 9.55
C ASP A 217 3.55 -16.97 8.91
N GLU A 218 3.27 -17.97 9.74
CA GLU A 218 2.90 -19.32 9.29
C GLU A 218 1.57 -19.34 8.52
N SER A 219 0.69 -18.37 8.77
CA SER A 219 -0.66 -18.35 8.19
C SER A 219 -0.66 -18.24 6.67
N TRP A 220 0.35 -17.63 6.07
CA TRP A 220 0.53 -17.61 4.61
C TRP A 220 1.67 -18.52 4.15
N THR A 221 2.80 -18.56 4.87
CA THR A 221 3.99 -19.30 4.41
C THR A 221 3.79 -20.81 4.31
N THR A 222 2.85 -21.39 5.07
CA THR A 222 2.52 -22.83 4.99
C THR A 222 1.54 -23.14 3.86
N GLN A 223 0.91 -22.12 3.28
CA GLN A 223 -0.12 -22.27 2.24
C GLN A 223 0.41 -22.06 0.82
N ILE A 224 1.57 -21.42 0.64
CA ILE A 224 2.07 -21.04 -0.68
C ILE A 224 2.54 -22.21 -1.55
N ASP A 225 2.78 -23.39 -0.97
CA ASP A 225 3.28 -24.55 -1.72
C ASP A 225 2.35 -24.96 -2.87
N ASP A 226 1.05 -24.72 -2.73
CA ASP A 226 0.01 -25.01 -3.72
C ASP A 226 -0.14 -23.92 -4.80
N PHE A 227 0.69 -22.86 -4.77
CA PHE A 227 0.54 -21.68 -5.63
C PHE A 227 1.59 -21.59 -6.74
N ASP A 228 1.16 -21.41 -7.99
CA ASP A 228 2.06 -21.12 -9.12
C ASP A 228 2.62 -19.70 -9.07
N TYR A 229 1.82 -18.76 -8.57
CA TYR A 229 2.17 -17.35 -8.44
C TYR A 229 1.81 -16.82 -7.05
N VAL A 230 2.74 -16.10 -6.42
CA VAL A 230 2.50 -15.44 -5.12
C VAL A 230 2.88 -13.97 -5.27
N ILE A 231 1.93 -13.06 -5.04
CA ILE A 231 2.17 -11.62 -5.05
C ILE A 231 2.23 -11.13 -3.61
N ILE A 232 3.39 -10.63 -3.20
CA ILE A 232 3.65 -10.17 -1.84
C ILE A 232 3.73 -8.65 -1.83
N ASN A 233 3.13 -8.03 -0.83
CA ASN A 233 3.31 -6.62 -0.53
C ASN A 233 3.23 -6.33 0.97
N ALA A 234 3.86 -5.25 1.41
CA ALA A 234 3.65 -4.66 2.73
C ALA A 234 4.15 -3.20 2.72
N GLY A 235 3.71 -2.39 3.67
CA GLY A 235 4.13 -0.98 3.74
C GLY A 235 3.33 -0.15 4.72
N HIS A 236 2.04 0.02 4.44
CA HIS A 236 1.24 1.07 5.08
C HIS A 236 1.02 0.82 6.59
N TRP A 237 1.00 -0.44 6.99
CA TRP A 237 0.78 -0.83 8.39
C TRP A 237 1.97 -0.54 9.31
N PHE A 238 3.17 -0.31 8.75
CA PHE A 238 4.37 0.01 9.53
C PHE A 238 4.36 1.43 10.11
N THR A 239 3.37 2.26 9.73
CA THR A 239 3.13 3.57 10.35
C THR A 239 2.43 3.45 11.72
N ARG A 240 1.88 2.27 12.04
CA ARG A 240 1.23 2.00 13.34
C ARG A 240 2.26 1.84 14.45
N THR A 241 1.82 2.12 15.67
CA THR A 241 2.59 1.88 16.88
C THR A 241 2.85 0.39 17.06
N ALA A 242 4.11 0.00 17.24
CA ALA A 242 4.51 -1.39 17.30
C ALA A 242 5.66 -1.63 18.29
N VAL A 243 5.65 -2.75 18.99
CA VAL A 243 6.79 -3.28 19.75
C VAL A 243 7.51 -4.31 18.90
N TYR A 244 8.83 -4.18 18.81
CA TYR A 244 9.68 -5.02 17.99
C TYR A 244 10.37 -6.07 18.84
N TYR A 245 10.22 -7.32 18.40
CA TYR A 245 10.86 -8.49 19.00
C TYR A 245 11.89 -9.07 18.05
N GLU A 246 13.04 -9.49 18.60
CA GLU A 246 14.01 -10.37 17.94
C GLU A 246 14.49 -11.43 18.94
N ASN A 247 14.57 -12.68 18.51
CA ASN A 247 14.95 -13.84 19.32
C ASN A 247 14.15 -13.90 20.64
N GLY A 248 12.85 -13.59 20.58
CA GLY A 248 11.97 -13.55 21.75
C GLY A 248 12.15 -12.36 22.70
N HIS A 249 13.07 -11.43 22.43
CA HIS A 249 13.35 -10.26 23.29
C HIS A 249 12.90 -8.96 22.64
N ILE A 250 12.45 -7.99 23.44
CA ILE A 250 12.10 -6.66 22.94
C ILE A 250 13.39 -5.91 22.59
N VAL A 251 13.51 -5.47 21.34
CA VAL A 251 14.64 -4.67 20.86
C VAL A 251 14.34 -3.17 20.76
N GLY A 252 13.05 -2.82 20.77
CA GLY A 252 12.58 -1.44 20.78
C GLY A 252 11.12 -1.36 20.39
N CYS A 253 10.65 -0.15 20.15
CA CYS A 253 9.28 0.09 19.69
C CYS A 253 9.25 1.25 18.69
N ARG A 254 8.11 1.43 18.05
CA ARG A 254 7.78 2.63 17.29
C ARG A 254 6.64 3.36 17.96
N PHE A 255 6.86 4.62 18.33
CA PHE A 255 5.85 5.54 18.87
C PHE A 255 5.15 5.05 20.15
N CYS A 256 5.75 4.12 20.90
CA CYS A 256 5.05 3.51 22.03
C CYS A 256 4.99 4.40 23.28
N GLN A 257 5.82 5.44 23.36
CA GLN A 257 5.94 6.33 24.54
C GLN A 257 6.11 5.58 25.88
N LEU A 258 6.61 4.34 25.82
CA LEU A 258 6.83 3.50 27.00
C LEU A 258 8.16 3.90 27.67
N PRO A 259 8.19 4.04 29.01
CA PRO A 259 9.44 4.35 29.71
C PRO A 259 10.45 3.20 29.53
N ASN A 260 11.73 3.56 29.44
CA ASN A 260 12.86 2.62 29.23
C ASN A 260 12.77 1.78 27.94
N MET A 261 12.11 2.28 26.90
CA MET A 261 12.02 1.63 25.59
C MET A 261 12.73 2.46 24.51
N THR A 262 13.62 1.83 23.75
CA THR A 262 14.27 2.47 22.59
C THR A 262 13.25 2.69 21.48
N ASP A 263 13.05 3.94 21.03
CA ASP A 263 12.28 4.22 19.81
C ASP A 263 13.15 3.89 18.58
N LEU A 264 12.68 2.94 17.77
CA LEU A 264 13.31 2.51 16.54
C LEU A 264 12.48 2.98 15.34
N PRO A 265 13.12 3.47 14.27
CA PRO A 265 12.41 3.91 13.09
C PRO A 265 11.69 2.74 12.42
N MET A 266 10.57 3.00 11.73
CA MET A 266 9.85 1.94 11.03
C MET A 266 10.69 1.23 9.96
N THR A 267 11.67 1.92 9.37
CA THR A 267 12.63 1.35 8.41
C THR A 267 13.47 0.21 9.01
N TYR A 268 13.72 0.23 10.33
CA TYR A 268 14.40 -0.85 11.05
C TYR A 268 13.61 -2.16 10.95
N ALA A 269 12.34 -2.11 11.35
CA ALA A 269 11.45 -3.27 11.30
C ALA A 269 11.17 -3.69 9.86
N TYR A 270 10.93 -2.71 8.98
CA TYR A 270 10.59 -2.95 7.59
C TYR A 270 11.66 -3.76 6.84
N ARG A 271 12.94 -3.42 7.01
CA ARG A 271 14.05 -4.17 6.41
C ARG A 271 14.12 -5.61 6.93
N ARG A 272 13.99 -5.82 8.25
CA ARG A 272 14.02 -7.17 8.83
C ARG A 272 12.84 -8.02 8.40
N VAL A 273 11.65 -7.43 8.32
CA VAL A 273 10.45 -8.13 7.84
C VAL A 273 10.66 -8.69 6.43
N PHE A 274 11.09 -7.87 5.47
CA PHE A 274 11.28 -8.34 4.10
C PHE A 274 12.37 -9.42 4.03
N ARG A 275 13.45 -9.25 4.78
CA ARG A 275 14.49 -10.27 4.92
C ARG A 275 13.92 -11.60 5.42
N THR A 276 13.11 -11.56 6.48
CA THR A 276 12.51 -12.75 7.10
C THR A 276 11.49 -13.40 6.17
N ALA A 277 10.61 -12.62 5.54
CA ALA A 277 9.61 -13.11 4.60
C ALA A 277 10.27 -13.78 3.38
N PHE A 278 11.30 -13.17 2.79
CA PHE A 278 11.99 -13.77 1.65
C PHE A 278 12.85 -14.98 2.02
N LYS A 279 13.47 -14.98 3.20
CA LYS A 279 14.12 -16.19 3.73
C LYS A 279 13.13 -17.34 3.90
N ALA A 280 11.92 -17.07 4.36
CA ALA A 280 10.88 -18.09 4.50
C ALA A 280 10.56 -18.73 3.13
N ILE A 281 10.40 -17.93 2.08
CA ILE A 281 10.15 -18.41 0.71
C ILE A 281 11.35 -19.20 0.17
N ASN A 282 12.57 -18.66 0.30
CA ASN A 282 13.80 -19.34 -0.11
C ASN A 282 14.01 -20.68 0.62
N GLY A 283 13.53 -20.78 1.86
CA GLY A 283 13.55 -21.99 2.67
C GLY A 283 12.38 -22.96 2.42
N ARG A 284 11.33 -22.60 1.67
CA ARG A 284 10.20 -23.51 1.38
C ARG A 284 10.57 -24.51 0.30
N GLU A 285 10.94 -25.74 0.66
CA GLU A 285 11.37 -26.77 -0.29
C GLU A 285 10.32 -27.08 -1.37
N ASN A 286 9.05 -27.20 -0.95
CA ASN A 286 7.92 -27.63 -1.79
C ASN A 286 7.44 -26.53 -2.75
N PHE A 287 7.57 -25.26 -2.39
CA PHE A 287 7.18 -24.16 -3.27
C PHE A 287 7.99 -24.13 -4.57
N LYS A 288 7.34 -24.28 -5.73
CA LYS A 288 7.98 -24.21 -7.07
C LYS A 288 7.52 -23.01 -7.91
N GLY A 289 6.61 -22.20 -7.38
CA GLY A 289 6.04 -21.05 -8.07
C GLY A 289 6.98 -19.86 -8.24
N VAL A 290 6.43 -18.78 -8.79
CA VAL A 290 7.11 -17.48 -8.93
C VAL A 290 6.54 -16.51 -7.90
N THR A 291 7.43 -15.89 -7.13
CA THR A 291 7.07 -14.81 -6.21
C THR A 291 7.26 -13.46 -6.89
N PHE A 292 6.21 -12.65 -6.90
CA PHE A 292 6.26 -11.24 -7.26
C PHE A 292 6.30 -10.38 -5.99
N LEU A 293 7.28 -9.49 -5.89
CA LEU A 293 7.18 -8.37 -4.94
C LEU A 293 6.49 -7.22 -5.64
N ARG A 294 5.32 -6.80 -5.15
CA ARG A 294 4.67 -5.55 -5.56
C ARG A 294 5.23 -4.42 -4.71
N THR A 295 5.94 -3.48 -5.34
CA THR A 295 6.64 -2.39 -4.64
C THR A 295 5.67 -1.41 -3.95
N PHE A 296 6.20 -0.60 -3.04
CA PHE A 296 5.43 0.30 -2.20
C PHE A 296 4.63 1.30 -3.07
N ALA A 297 3.32 1.39 -2.84
CA ALA A 297 2.46 2.36 -3.52
C ALA A 297 2.30 3.58 -2.61
N PRO A 298 2.85 4.76 -2.94
CA PRO A 298 2.83 5.90 -2.03
C PRO A 298 1.43 6.42 -1.71
N SER A 299 1.25 6.93 -0.49
CA SER A 299 0.09 7.74 -0.12
C SER A 299 0.30 9.21 -0.52
N HIS A 300 -0.79 9.94 -0.82
CA HIS A 300 -0.73 11.32 -1.32
C HIS A 300 -1.40 12.32 -0.36
N PHE A 301 -1.08 12.22 0.94
CA PHE A 301 -1.54 13.23 1.90
C PHE A 301 -0.85 14.57 1.66
N GLU A 302 -1.66 15.61 1.54
CA GLU A 302 -1.26 17.01 1.47
C GLU A 302 -1.91 17.77 2.64
N ASN A 303 -1.28 18.87 3.06
CA ASN A 303 -1.78 19.77 4.10
C ASN A 303 -1.98 19.13 5.49
N GLY A 304 -1.30 18.02 5.77
CA GLY A 304 -1.32 17.37 7.08
C GLY A 304 -1.06 15.87 6.98
N LEU A 305 -0.84 15.23 8.14
CA LEU A 305 -0.79 13.77 8.23
C LEU A 305 -2.20 13.18 8.16
N TRP A 306 -2.28 11.86 7.96
CA TRP A 306 -3.54 11.11 7.90
C TRP A 306 -4.46 11.33 9.10
N ASN A 307 -3.90 11.58 10.28
CA ASN A 307 -4.62 11.85 11.54
C ASN A 307 -4.60 13.33 11.97
N GLN A 308 -4.13 14.23 11.11
CA GLN A 308 -3.96 15.67 11.41
C GLN A 308 -4.60 16.55 10.32
N GLY A 309 -5.68 16.09 9.70
CA GLY A 309 -6.42 16.86 8.69
C GLY A 309 -5.85 16.82 7.27
N GLY A 310 -4.87 15.95 7.01
CA GLY A 310 -4.35 15.71 5.65
C GLY A 310 -5.45 15.27 4.68
N ASN A 311 -5.29 15.61 3.40
CA ASN A 311 -6.22 15.28 2.33
C ASN A 311 -5.51 15.05 0.99
N CYS A 312 -6.23 14.64 -0.04
CA CYS A 312 -5.73 14.34 -1.39
C CYS A 312 -6.75 14.81 -2.41
N LEU A 313 -6.75 16.12 -2.70
CA LEU A 313 -7.79 16.77 -3.50
C LEU A 313 -7.43 16.94 -4.98
N ARG A 314 -6.26 16.47 -5.41
CA ARG A 314 -5.84 16.55 -6.80
C ARG A 314 -6.80 15.76 -7.69
N GLN A 315 -7.03 16.26 -8.90
CA GLN A 315 -8.01 15.70 -9.84
C GLN A 315 -7.38 15.21 -11.15
N ARG A 316 -6.05 15.27 -11.25
CA ARG A 316 -5.28 14.75 -12.39
C ARG A 316 -4.00 14.07 -11.92
N PRO A 317 -3.44 13.16 -12.75
CA PRO A 317 -2.11 12.64 -12.55
C PRO A 317 -1.06 13.74 -12.52
N PHE A 318 0.05 13.45 -11.84
CA PHE A 318 1.31 14.16 -12.07
C PHE A 318 1.92 13.70 -13.39
N ARG A 319 2.67 14.60 -14.04
CA ARG A 319 3.74 14.24 -14.97
C ARG A 319 4.96 13.79 -14.19
N SER A 320 5.83 12.99 -14.81
CA SER A 320 7.08 12.52 -14.20
C SER A 320 7.98 13.64 -13.68
N ASN A 321 7.90 14.84 -14.26
CA ASN A 321 8.68 16.01 -13.83
C ASN A 321 7.99 16.89 -12.76
N GLU A 322 6.76 16.57 -12.35
CA GLU A 322 6.00 17.35 -11.36
C GLU A 322 6.17 16.85 -9.92
N THR A 323 6.75 15.67 -9.73
CA THR A 323 6.95 15.06 -8.41
C THR A 323 8.15 14.12 -8.43
N LEU A 324 8.73 13.84 -7.26
CA LEU A 324 9.78 12.84 -7.09
C LEU A 324 9.48 11.91 -5.91
N LEU A 325 9.99 10.68 -5.98
CA LEU A 325 9.96 9.77 -4.86
C LEU A 325 11.01 10.20 -3.82
N GLU A 326 10.58 10.63 -2.64
CA GLU A 326 11.47 11.15 -1.62
C GLU A 326 11.10 10.74 -0.19
N GLY A 327 12.00 11.05 0.74
CA GLY A 327 11.82 10.81 2.17
C GLY A 327 11.51 9.35 2.48
N LEU A 328 10.55 9.14 3.39
CA LEU A 328 10.16 7.80 3.82
C LEU A 328 9.68 6.91 2.67
N ASN A 329 9.00 7.46 1.66
CA ASN A 329 8.53 6.66 0.54
C ASN A 329 9.70 6.09 -0.27
N LEU A 330 10.76 6.88 -0.47
CA LEU A 330 12.01 6.43 -1.10
C LEU A 330 12.70 5.37 -0.24
N ASP A 331 12.82 5.60 1.08
CA ASP A 331 13.44 4.64 2.00
C ASP A 331 12.75 3.26 1.95
N LEU A 332 11.41 3.23 1.97
CA LEU A 332 10.65 1.98 1.90
C LEU A 332 10.84 1.28 0.54
N TYR A 333 10.79 2.04 -0.55
CA TYR A 333 11.05 1.49 -1.88
C TYR A 333 12.46 0.88 -1.98
N MET A 334 13.48 1.61 -1.54
CA MET A 334 14.86 1.14 -1.58
C MET A 334 15.08 -0.11 -0.73
N ILE A 335 14.53 -0.15 0.48
CA ILE A 335 14.60 -1.34 1.34
C ILE A 335 13.96 -2.57 0.67
N GLN A 336 12.80 -2.38 0.04
CA GLN A 336 12.12 -3.45 -0.69
C GLN A 336 12.99 -4.00 -1.82
N VAL A 337 13.55 -3.13 -2.65
CA VAL A 337 14.40 -3.51 -3.78
C VAL A 337 15.69 -4.18 -3.29
N GLU A 338 16.34 -3.64 -2.26
CA GLU A 338 17.57 -4.20 -1.68
C GLU A 338 17.36 -5.63 -1.15
N GLU A 339 16.35 -5.84 -0.29
CA GLU A 339 16.08 -7.16 0.28
C GLU A 339 15.55 -8.14 -0.79
N PHE A 340 14.80 -7.65 -1.78
CA PHE A 340 14.40 -8.44 -2.95
C PHE A 340 15.60 -8.93 -3.75
N ARG A 341 16.54 -8.04 -4.07
CA ARG A 341 17.77 -8.40 -4.80
C ARG A 341 18.66 -9.33 -3.97
N ALA A 342 18.70 -9.16 -2.65
CA ALA A 342 19.39 -10.11 -1.77
C ALA A 342 18.77 -11.51 -1.85
N ALA A 343 17.44 -11.62 -1.80
CA ALA A 343 16.74 -12.90 -1.92
C ALA A 343 16.88 -13.54 -3.31
N GLN A 344 16.83 -12.72 -4.37
CA GLN A 344 17.00 -13.17 -5.76
C GLN A 344 18.39 -13.76 -6.01
N ARG A 345 19.45 -13.16 -5.44
CA ARG A 345 20.84 -13.63 -5.56
C ARG A 345 21.10 -14.99 -4.91
N GLU A 346 20.22 -15.47 -4.04
CA GLU A 346 20.34 -16.83 -3.52
C GLU A 346 20.00 -17.90 -4.57
N GLU A 347 19.29 -17.52 -5.65
CA GLU A 347 18.90 -18.39 -6.77
C GLU A 347 18.14 -19.67 -6.38
N LYS A 348 17.58 -19.72 -5.16
CA LYS A 348 16.81 -20.87 -4.64
C LYS A 348 15.39 -20.91 -5.16
N LYS A 349 14.77 -19.74 -5.37
CA LYS A 349 13.39 -19.56 -5.82
C LYS A 349 13.30 -18.48 -6.90
N LYS A 350 12.20 -18.49 -7.65
CA LYS A 350 11.94 -17.51 -8.71
C LYS A 350 11.31 -16.26 -8.11
N PHE A 351 12.04 -15.15 -8.17
CA PHE A 351 11.59 -13.83 -7.73
C PHE A 351 11.46 -12.87 -8.92
N ARG A 352 10.42 -12.05 -8.92
CA ARG A 352 10.15 -11.00 -9.90
C ARG A 352 9.71 -9.72 -9.21
N LEU A 353 10.16 -8.57 -9.71
CA LEU A 353 9.79 -7.28 -9.15
C LEU A 353 8.63 -6.72 -9.99
N LEU A 354 7.45 -6.62 -9.38
CA LEU A 354 6.30 -5.92 -9.95
C LEU A 354 6.41 -4.46 -9.49
N ASP A 355 7.20 -3.67 -10.21
CA ASP A 355 7.54 -2.33 -9.77
C ASP A 355 6.45 -1.29 -10.13
N THR A 356 5.58 -1.04 -9.16
CA THR A 356 4.42 -0.15 -9.34
C THR A 356 4.63 1.23 -8.75
N THR A 357 5.74 1.47 -8.02
CA THR A 357 5.92 2.68 -7.21
C THR A 357 5.85 3.95 -8.04
N GLN A 358 6.59 4.03 -9.14
CA GLN A 358 6.60 5.22 -10.00
C GLN A 358 5.21 5.49 -10.60
N ALA A 359 4.59 4.47 -11.20
CA ALA A 359 3.26 4.62 -11.79
C ALA A 359 2.25 5.11 -10.76
N MET A 360 2.34 4.67 -9.50
CA MET A 360 1.39 5.05 -8.45
C MET A 360 1.70 6.41 -7.81
N LEU A 361 2.98 6.78 -7.69
CA LEU A 361 3.39 8.13 -7.29
C LEU A 361 2.74 9.20 -8.18
N LEU A 362 2.54 8.91 -9.46
CA LEU A 362 1.96 9.86 -10.41
C LEU A 362 0.42 9.96 -10.33
N ARG A 363 -0.24 9.27 -9.40
CA ARG A 363 -1.71 9.15 -9.34
C ARG A 363 -2.36 9.73 -8.08
N PRO A 364 -2.05 10.95 -7.65
CA PRO A 364 -2.69 11.55 -6.48
C PRO A 364 -4.21 11.70 -6.64
N ASP A 365 -4.71 11.65 -7.88
CA ASP A 365 -6.13 11.78 -8.25
C ASP A 365 -6.98 10.54 -7.97
N GLY A 366 -6.37 9.38 -7.74
CA GLY A 366 -7.10 8.11 -7.69
C GLY A 366 -7.60 7.66 -6.32
N HIS A 367 -7.31 8.42 -5.27
CA HIS A 367 -7.67 8.06 -3.91
C HIS A 367 -9.15 8.33 -3.58
N PRO A 368 -9.77 7.57 -2.66
CA PRO A 368 -11.13 7.85 -2.20
C PRO A 368 -11.28 9.23 -1.56
N SER A 369 -10.25 9.72 -0.88
CA SER A 369 -10.36 10.92 -0.04
C SER A 369 -11.54 10.73 0.94
N ARG A 370 -12.45 11.69 1.01
CA ARG A 370 -13.70 11.62 1.79
C ARG A 370 -14.81 10.76 1.17
N TYR A 371 -14.60 10.21 -0.02
CA TYR A 371 -15.61 9.45 -0.75
C TYR A 371 -15.51 7.93 -0.50
N GLY A 372 -15.15 7.52 0.72
CA GLY A 372 -15.17 6.12 1.16
C GLY A 372 -16.29 5.80 2.16
N HIS A 373 -17.13 6.78 2.48
CA HIS A 373 -18.17 6.72 3.49
C HIS A 373 -19.16 7.87 3.28
N TRP A 374 -20.28 7.88 3.99
CA TRP A 374 -21.20 9.02 3.93
C TRP A 374 -20.65 10.22 4.74
N PRO A 375 -20.98 11.48 4.40
CA PRO A 375 -20.31 12.67 4.97
C PRO A 375 -20.29 12.78 6.50
N ASN A 376 -21.29 12.21 7.17
CA ASN A 376 -21.48 12.31 8.62
C ASN A 376 -21.09 11.04 9.39
N GLU A 377 -20.50 10.05 8.71
CA GLU A 377 -20.07 8.82 9.37
C GLU A 377 -18.77 9.02 10.16
N ASN A 378 -18.75 8.52 11.39
CA ASN A 378 -17.57 8.55 12.23
C ASN A 378 -16.67 7.37 11.88
N VAL A 379 -15.68 7.60 11.01
CA VAL A 379 -14.71 6.60 10.56
C VAL A 379 -13.30 6.95 11.02
N THR A 380 -12.45 5.94 11.21
CA THR A 380 -11.05 6.14 11.65
C THR A 380 -10.21 6.92 10.64
N LEU A 381 -10.44 6.70 9.34
CA LEU A 381 -9.75 7.37 8.25
C LEU A 381 -10.76 8.11 7.39
N TYR A 382 -11.03 9.37 7.75
CA TYR A 382 -12.02 10.19 7.04
C TYR A 382 -11.53 10.61 5.64
N ASN A 383 -10.27 11.03 5.52
CA ASN A 383 -9.66 11.26 4.22
C ASN A 383 -8.75 10.09 3.91
N ASP A 384 -9.21 9.14 3.08
CA ASP A 384 -8.40 8.02 2.65
C ASP A 384 -7.53 8.42 1.46
N CYS A 385 -6.25 8.67 1.72
CA CYS A 385 -5.22 8.94 0.70
C CYS A 385 -4.19 7.80 0.61
N VAL A 386 -4.57 6.60 1.06
CA VAL A 386 -3.76 5.39 1.08
C VAL A 386 -4.29 4.36 0.07
N HIS A 387 -5.58 4.07 0.15
CA HIS A 387 -6.25 3.14 -0.75
C HIS A 387 -6.71 3.84 -2.02
N TRP A 388 -7.24 3.08 -2.96
CA TRP A 388 -7.57 3.56 -4.29
C TRP A 388 -9.03 3.29 -4.59
N CYS A 389 -9.67 4.25 -5.26
CA CYS A 389 -11.00 4.04 -5.81
C CYS A 389 -11.00 2.84 -6.75
N LEU A 390 -12.08 2.04 -6.71
CA LEU A 390 -12.35 1.00 -7.69
C LEU A 390 -13.66 1.29 -8.43
N PRO A 391 -13.68 1.26 -9.77
CA PRO A 391 -12.51 1.19 -10.67
C PRO A 391 -11.59 2.43 -10.55
N GLY A 392 -10.31 2.29 -10.91
CA GLY A 392 -9.31 3.34 -10.69
C GLY A 392 -7.87 2.92 -11.01
N PRO A 393 -6.85 3.65 -10.51
CA PRO A 393 -5.46 3.46 -10.96
C PRO A 393 -4.88 2.08 -10.69
N ILE A 394 -5.32 1.43 -9.60
CA ILE A 394 -4.88 0.08 -9.23
C ILE A 394 -5.19 -0.95 -10.33
N ASP A 395 -6.19 -0.70 -11.19
CA ASP A 395 -6.53 -1.61 -12.28
C ASP A 395 -5.34 -1.83 -13.24
N SER A 396 -4.45 -0.85 -13.41
CA SER A 396 -3.25 -1.00 -14.24
C SER A 396 -2.21 -1.96 -13.66
N TRP A 397 -2.33 -2.37 -12.40
CA TRP A 397 -1.50 -3.46 -11.87
C TRP A 397 -1.80 -4.80 -12.55
N ALA A 398 -3.02 -4.97 -13.06
CA ALA A 398 -3.37 -6.13 -13.87
C ALA A 398 -2.69 -6.09 -15.26
N ASP A 399 -2.51 -4.90 -15.86
CA ASP A 399 -1.78 -4.72 -17.12
C ASP A 399 -0.33 -5.23 -16.96
N PHE A 400 0.36 -4.77 -15.90
CA PHE A 400 1.72 -5.20 -15.57
C PHE A 400 1.79 -6.70 -15.29
N LEU A 401 0.91 -7.22 -14.41
CA LEU A 401 0.93 -8.63 -14.03
C LEU A 401 0.68 -9.55 -15.23
N LEU A 402 -0.27 -9.21 -16.10
CA LEU A 402 -0.54 -9.95 -17.34
C LEU A 402 0.71 -10.00 -18.22
N HIS A 403 1.41 -8.87 -18.38
CA HIS A 403 2.65 -8.82 -19.14
C HIS A 403 3.72 -9.72 -18.51
N MET A 404 3.97 -9.59 -17.21
CA MET A 404 4.99 -10.37 -16.51
C MET A 404 4.71 -11.88 -16.57
N ILE A 405 3.46 -12.31 -16.42
CA ILE A 405 3.08 -13.74 -16.57
C ILE A 405 3.35 -14.25 -17.99
N LYS A 406 3.09 -13.42 -19.03
CA LYS A 406 3.47 -13.79 -20.41
C LYS A 406 4.97 -14.00 -20.54
N MET A 407 5.77 -13.14 -19.92
CA MET A 407 7.22 -13.24 -19.97
C MET A 407 7.73 -14.47 -19.21
N GLU A 408 7.14 -14.80 -18.05
CA GLU A 408 7.44 -16.04 -17.33
C GLU A 408 7.11 -17.30 -18.14
N ALA A 409 5.99 -17.29 -18.86
CA ALA A 409 5.63 -18.39 -19.76
C ALA A 409 6.67 -18.56 -20.88
N ARG A 410 7.15 -17.44 -21.46
CA ARG A 410 8.20 -17.45 -22.49
C ARG A 410 9.53 -17.95 -21.94
N ARG A 411 9.96 -17.51 -20.74
CA ARG A 411 11.17 -17.99 -20.07
C ARG A 411 11.11 -19.51 -19.87
N THR A 412 10.00 -19.99 -19.30
CA THR A 412 9.77 -21.43 -19.07
C THR A 412 9.82 -22.24 -20.38
N TYR A 413 9.24 -21.72 -21.47
CA TYR A 413 9.30 -22.37 -22.78
C TYR A 413 10.73 -22.46 -23.32
N LYS A 414 11.50 -21.36 -23.25
CA LYS A 414 12.91 -21.34 -23.68
C LYS A 414 13.77 -22.31 -22.87
N GLU A 415 13.59 -22.35 -21.55
CA GLU A 415 14.29 -23.29 -20.65
C GLU A 415 14.04 -24.75 -21.06
N LYS A 416 12.77 -25.10 -21.32
CA LYS A 416 12.38 -26.44 -21.79
C LYS A 416 12.99 -26.77 -23.15
N LEU A 417 13.00 -25.82 -24.08
CA LEU A 417 13.59 -26.01 -25.41
C LEU A 417 15.10 -26.26 -25.32
N LEU A 418 15.82 -25.47 -24.53
CA LEU A 418 17.26 -25.64 -24.28
C LEU A 418 17.55 -26.99 -23.62
N GLN A 419 16.73 -27.40 -22.65
CA GLN A 419 16.89 -28.70 -21.99
C GLN A 419 16.62 -29.87 -22.96
N HIS A 420 15.66 -29.73 -23.87
CA HIS A 420 15.39 -30.72 -24.90
C HIS A 420 16.55 -30.83 -25.89
N GLN A 421 17.09 -29.70 -26.35
CA GLN A 421 18.26 -29.67 -27.24
C GLN A 421 19.49 -30.34 -26.62
N LYS A 422 19.75 -30.10 -25.32
CA LYS A 422 20.84 -30.75 -24.57
C LYS A 422 20.68 -32.27 -24.41
N LYS A 423 19.46 -32.81 -24.49
CA LYS A 423 19.20 -34.26 -24.39
C LYS A 423 19.34 -34.99 -25.73
N MET A 424 19.35 -34.24 -26.84
CA MET A 424 19.45 -34.76 -28.20
C MET A 424 20.90 -34.75 -28.74
N GLN A 425 21.82 -34.12 -28.00
CA GLN A 425 23.27 -34.21 -28.16
C GLN A 425 23.80 -35.24 -27.17
#